data_AF-A0A2P4Z7W7-F1
#
_entry.id   AF-A0A2P4Z7W7-F1
#
_cell.length_a   1.000
_cell.length_b   1.000
_cell.length_c   1.000
_cell.angle_alpha   90.00
_cell.angle_beta   90.00
_cell.angle_gamma   90.00
#
_symmetry.space_group_name_H-M   'P 1'
#
loop_
_entity.id
_entity.type
_entity.pdbx_description
1 polymer ?
#
loop_
_entity_poly.entity_id
_entity_poly.type
_entity_poly.pdbx_seq_one_letter_code
_entity_poly.pdbx_strand_id
1 'polypeptide(L)'
;PSHPGNTFTLASSSGIHLGRFARFAQAAHLLSQALEAMRGTRETAQLRRTIFALAILSETEENEIGSAFCTQMAACYSAILLLEFTPILTSDVSGRELHRADSLMSTEAVSALKSAVKMVQDFLAGREERKCDRVSPFILHFIYMVATLYLRMERTDQRGAIMDQQDIWKRALRVLSHRWSAAGAYLTLLERHEVFTLLVFQ
;
A
#
# COMPACT_ATOMS: atom_id res chain seq x y z
N PRO A 1 6.95 4.98 56.33
CA PRO A 1 6.50 5.91 55.27
C PRO A 1 7.06 5.49 53.90
N SER A 2 6.28 4.73 53.15
CA SER A 2 6.62 4.18 51.82
C SER A 2 6.24 5.17 50.71
N HIS A 3 7.20 5.50 49.85
CA HIS A 3 7.02 6.36 48.66
C HIS A 3 6.08 5.71 47.62
N PRO A 4 5.05 6.41 47.12
CA PRO A 4 4.30 5.99 45.94
C PRO A 4 4.89 6.68 44.71
N GLY A 5 5.77 6.00 43.99
CA GLY A 5 6.30 6.48 42.72
C GLY A 5 6.76 5.29 41.89
N ASN A 6 6.08 5.07 40.76
CA ASN A 6 6.46 4.22 39.61
C ASN A 6 5.49 3.11 39.17
N THR A 7 4.23 3.07 39.63
CA THR A 7 3.24 2.10 39.12
C THR A 7 2.48 2.55 37.87
N PHE A 8 2.61 3.80 37.42
CA PHE A 8 1.78 4.33 36.32
C PHE A 8 2.33 4.05 34.90
N THR A 9 3.59 3.64 34.77
CA THR A 9 4.27 3.57 33.44
C THR A 9 4.15 2.20 32.75
N LEU A 10 3.90 1.13 33.50
CA LEU A 10 3.82 -0.23 32.94
C LEU A 10 2.45 -0.53 32.29
N ALA A 11 1.35 -0.06 32.88
CA ALA A 11 0.00 -0.30 32.36
C ALA A 11 -0.29 0.46 31.05
N SER A 12 0.28 1.67 30.88
CA SER A 12 0.07 2.45 29.65
C SER A 12 0.80 1.86 28.45
N SER A 13 2.02 1.34 28.64
CA SER A 13 2.78 0.64 27.59
C SER A 13 2.05 -0.62 27.11
N SER A 14 1.52 -1.44 28.02
CA SER A 14 0.71 -2.62 27.66
C SER A 14 -0.57 -2.24 26.91
N GLY A 15 -1.21 -1.12 27.26
CA GLY A 15 -2.40 -0.61 26.55
C GLY A 15 -2.11 -0.18 25.11
N ILE A 16 -0.96 0.47 24.88
CA ILE A 16 -0.53 0.90 23.54
C ILE A 16 -0.24 -0.31 22.64
N HIS A 17 0.48 -1.31 23.14
CA HIS A 17 0.79 -2.52 22.37
C HIS A 17 -0.45 -3.36 22.07
N LEU A 18 -1.36 -3.52 23.04
CA LEU A 18 -2.63 -4.22 22.85
C LEU A 18 -3.52 -3.49 21.83
N GLY A 19 -3.54 -2.15 21.87
CA GLY A 19 -4.24 -1.33 20.89
C GLY A 19 -3.73 -1.53 19.45
N ARG A 20 -2.40 -1.53 19.25
CA ARG A 20 -1.80 -1.78 17.93
C ARG A 20 -2.11 -3.18 17.40
N PHE A 21 -2.04 -4.20 18.25
CA PHE A 21 -2.39 -5.56 17.86
C PHE A 21 -3.87 -5.66 17.47
N ALA A 22 -4.78 -5.13 18.29
CA ALA A 22 -6.22 -5.16 18.02
C ALA A 22 -6.56 -4.47 16.69
N ARG A 23 -5.93 -3.33 16.40
CA ARG A 23 -6.13 -2.61 15.14
C ARG A 23 -5.52 -3.32 13.94
N PHE A 24 -4.36 -3.96 14.10
CA PHE A 24 -3.82 -4.81 13.04
C PHE A 24 -4.75 -6.01 12.76
N ALA A 25 -5.29 -6.65 13.79
CA ALA A 25 -6.28 -7.71 13.63
C ALA A 25 -7.54 -7.19 12.92
N GLN A 26 -7.99 -5.98 13.24
CA GLN A 26 -9.10 -5.32 12.56
C GLN A 26 -8.77 -5.04 11.08
N ALA A 27 -7.57 -4.55 10.77
CA ALA A 27 -7.15 -4.32 9.38
C ALA A 27 -7.07 -5.62 8.59
N ALA A 28 -6.53 -6.69 9.19
CA ALA A 28 -6.50 -8.01 8.58
C ALA A 28 -7.90 -8.57 8.33
N HIS A 29 -8.82 -8.38 9.29
CA HIS A 29 -10.23 -8.76 9.13
C HIS A 29 -10.91 -8.00 7.99
N LEU A 30 -10.73 -6.68 7.92
CA LEU A 30 -11.28 -5.87 6.84
C LEU A 30 -10.67 -6.20 5.46
N LEU A 31 -9.37 -6.54 5.42
CA LEU A 31 -8.73 -7.06 4.21
C LEU A 31 -9.37 -8.39 3.77
N SER A 32 -9.66 -9.30 4.70
CA SER A 32 -10.39 -10.53 4.40
C SER A 32 -11.77 -10.24 3.82
N GLN A 33 -12.52 -9.30 4.41
CA GLN A 33 -13.81 -8.88 3.87
C GLN A 33 -13.67 -8.26 2.47
N ALA A 34 -12.59 -7.52 2.21
CA ALA A 34 -12.33 -6.96 0.89
C ALA A 34 -12.10 -8.06 -0.15
N LEU A 35 -11.29 -9.06 0.18
CA LEU A 35 -11.03 -10.23 -0.68
C LEU A 35 -12.31 -11.05 -0.94
N GLU A 36 -13.18 -11.19 0.05
CA GLU A 36 -14.49 -11.82 -0.12
C GLU A 36 -15.41 -10.99 -1.00
N ALA A 37 -15.42 -9.66 -0.82
CA ALA A 37 -16.23 -8.76 -1.63
C ALA A 37 -15.82 -8.81 -3.11
N MET A 38 -14.56 -9.09 -3.44
CA MET A 38 -14.11 -9.32 -4.83
C MET A 38 -14.79 -10.51 -5.51
N ARG A 39 -15.30 -11.48 -4.73
CA ARG A 39 -15.93 -12.71 -5.25
C ARG A 39 -17.44 -12.57 -5.43
N GLY A 40 -18.05 -11.44 -5.05
CA GLY A 40 -19.49 -11.22 -5.10
C GLY A 40 -19.88 -9.83 -5.58
N THR A 41 -21.18 -9.59 -5.76
CA THR A 41 -21.74 -8.30 -6.19
C THR A 41 -22.04 -7.37 -5.00
N ARG A 42 -21.13 -7.32 -4.01
CA ARG A 42 -21.36 -6.57 -2.78
C ARG A 42 -21.03 -5.09 -3.00
N GLU A 43 -21.85 -4.19 -2.45
CA GLU A 43 -21.55 -2.77 -2.44
C GLU A 43 -20.27 -2.50 -1.62
N THR A 44 -19.19 -2.09 -2.28
CA THR A 44 -17.86 -1.99 -1.65
C THR A 44 -17.57 -0.61 -1.04
N ALA A 45 -18.42 0.40 -1.31
CA ALA A 45 -18.18 1.78 -0.91
C ALA A 45 -18.12 1.97 0.60
N GLN A 46 -19.04 1.36 1.35
CA GLN A 46 -19.04 1.45 2.83
C GLN A 46 -17.79 0.76 3.41
N LEU A 47 -17.46 -0.44 2.92
CA LEU A 47 -16.28 -1.18 3.37
C LEU A 47 -14.99 -0.36 3.12
N ARG A 48 -14.87 0.26 1.94
CA ARG A 48 -13.73 1.12 1.59
C ARG A 48 -13.59 2.31 2.53
N ARG A 49 -14.69 3.01 2.85
CA ARG A 49 -14.71 4.11 3.83
C ARG A 49 -14.28 3.65 5.21
N THR A 50 -14.76 2.49 5.66
CA THR A 50 -14.37 1.91 6.96
C THR A 50 -12.88 1.59 6.99
N ILE A 51 -12.34 0.98 5.93
CA ILE A 51 -10.90 0.70 5.82
C ILE A 51 -10.10 2.00 5.82
N PHE A 52 -10.57 3.02 5.11
CA PHE A 52 -9.88 4.31 5.03
C PHE A 52 -9.85 5.04 6.37
N ALA A 53 -10.93 5.02 7.14
CA ALA A 53 -10.95 5.55 8.49
C ALA A 53 -9.90 4.87 9.40
N LEU A 54 -9.73 3.55 9.25
CA LEU A 54 -8.71 2.80 9.98
C LEU A 54 -7.28 3.16 9.50
N ALA A 55 -7.10 3.45 8.21
CA ALA A 55 -5.82 3.91 7.66
C ALA A 55 -5.42 5.28 8.22
N ILE A 56 -6.34 6.26 8.24
CA ILE A 56 -6.10 7.59 8.81
C ILE A 56 -5.71 7.47 10.30
N LEU A 57 -6.43 6.66 11.06
CA LEU A 57 -6.11 6.43 12.47
C LEU A 57 -4.70 5.85 12.65
N SER A 58 -4.29 4.96 11.74
CA SER A 58 -2.94 4.38 11.76
C SER A 58 -1.85 5.42 11.47
N GLU A 59 -2.11 6.31 10.50
CA GLU A 59 -1.18 7.37 10.10
C GLU A 59 -0.97 8.39 11.23
N THR A 60 -2.04 8.76 11.95
CA THR A 60 -1.92 9.67 13.11
C THR A 60 -1.03 9.12 14.22
N GLU A 61 -1.05 7.80 14.43
CA GLU A 61 -0.23 7.15 15.46
C GLU A 61 1.22 6.93 14.99
N GLU A 62 1.45 6.71 13.71
CA GLU A 62 2.80 6.49 13.15
C GLU A 62 3.63 7.78 13.13
N ASN A 63 3.00 8.94 12.90
CA ASN A 63 3.67 10.24 12.99
C ASN A 63 4.31 10.48 14.37
N GLU A 64 3.83 9.82 15.42
CA GLU A 64 4.43 9.89 16.76
C GLU A 64 5.64 8.95 16.95
N ILE A 65 5.82 7.95 16.07
CA ILE A 65 6.79 6.85 16.21
C ILE A 65 7.92 6.94 15.18
N GLY A 66 7.73 7.70 14.09
CA GLY A 66 8.77 7.96 13.08
C GLY A 66 9.11 6.76 12.20
N SER A 67 8.20 5.80 12.06
CA SER A 67 8.30 4.73 11.07
C SER A 67 7.76 5.22 9.72
N ALA A 68 8.36 4.75 8.62
CA ALA A 68 7.86 5.05 7.28
C ALA A 68 6.87 4.00 6.76
N PHE A 69 6.77 2.83 7.42
CA PHE A 69 5.97 1.71 6.96
C PHE A 69 5.27 0.96 8.09
N CYS A 70 4.03 1.35 8.37
CA CYS A 70 3.14 0.56 9.21
C CYS A 70 2.49 -0.59 8.42
N THR A 71 2.62 -1.83 8.93
CA THR A 71 1.94 -3.02 8.37
C THR A 71 0.44 -2.80 8.23
N GLN A 72 -0.17 -2.10 9.18
CA GLN A 72 -1.60 -1.81 9.19
C GLN A 72 -2.00 -0.91 8.02
N MET A 73 -1.24 0.17 7.77
CA MET A 73 -1.49 1.05 6.62
C MET A 73 -1.32 0.31 5.31
N ALA A 74 -0.26 -0.49 5.18
CA ALA A 74 -0.04 -1.31 3.99
C ALA A 74 -1.24 -2.25 3.72
N ALA A 75 -1.77 -2.90 4.75
CA ALA A 75 -2.95 -3.76 4.65
C ALA A 75 -4.21 -2.97 4.26
N CYS A 76 -4.47 -1.85 4.93
CA CYS A 76 -5.65 -1.01 4.65
C CYS A 76 -5.62 -0.44 3.23
N TYR A 77 -4.48 0.14 2.80
CA TYR A 77 -4.39 0.70 1.45
C TYR A 77 -4.40 -0.38 0.37
N SER A 78 -3.82 -1.57 0.62
CA SER A 78 -3.98 -2.71 -0.30
C SER A 78 -5.45 -3.09 -0.44
N ALA A 79 -6.21 -3.15 0.66
CA ALA A 79 -7.63 -3.45 0.61
C ALA A 79 -8.44 -2.38 -0.15
N ILE A 80 -8.15 -1.09 0.07
CA ILE A 80 -8.79 0.01 -0.66
C ILE A 80 -8.55 -0.12 -2.17
N LEU A 81 -7.28 -0.29 -2.57
CA LEU A 81 -6.92 -0.42 -3.97
C LEU A 81 -7.50 -1.69 -4.60
N LEU A 82 -7.60 -2.80 -3.87
CA LEU A 82 -8.30 -4.00 -4.34
C LEU A 82 -9.78 -3.69 -4.59
N LEU A 83 -10.48 -3.08 -3.63
CA LEU A 83 -11.91 -2.76 -3.78
C LEU A 83 -12.20 -1.78 -4.92
N GLU A 84 -11.29 -0.84 -5.18
CA GLU A 84 -11.43 0.14 -6.24
C GLU A 84 -11.08 -0.44 -7.61
N PHE A 85 -9.97 -1.17 -7.69
CA PHE A 85 -9.36 -1.57 -8.94
C PHE A 85 -9.49 -3.05 -9.27
N THR A 86 -10.35 -3.80 -8.58
CA THR A 86 -10.60 -5.22 -8.90
C THR A 86 -10.81 -5.45 -10.38
N PRO A 87 -11.69 -4.71 -11.10
CA PRO A 87 -11.88 -4.92 -12.53
C PRO A 87 -10.59 -4.68 -13.32
N ILE A 88 -9.83 -3.66 -12.95
CA ILE A 88 -8.59 -3.28 -13.65
C ILE A 88 -7.46 -4.27 -13.39
N LEU A 89 -7.41 -4.89 -12.20
CA LEU A 89 -6.38 -5.85 -11.82
C LEU A 89 -6.65 -7.26 -12.38
N THR A 90 -7.92 -7.66 -12.52
CA THR A 90 -8.31 -9.03 -12.90
C THR A 90 -8.74 -9.21 -14.36
N SER A 91 -9.14 -8.13 -15.06
CA SER A 91 -9.60 -8.19 -16.45
C SER A 91 -8.60 -7.55 -17.41
N ASP A 92 -8.60 -8.03 -18.66
CA ASP A 92 -7.90 -7.44 -19.80
C ASP A 92 -8.69 -6.20 -20.29
N VAL A 93 -8.85 -5.23 -19.39
CA VAL A 93 -9.69 -4.05 -19.60
C VAL A 93 -9.10 -3.19 -20.71
N SER A 94 -9.90 -2.92 -21.74
CA SER A 94 -9.52 -2.02 -22.84
C SER A 94 -9.16 -0.61 -22.30
N GLY A 95 -8.15 0.05 -22.88
CA GLY A 95 -7.64 1.35 -22.37
C GLY A 95 -8.69 2.46 -22.22
N ARG A 96 -9.83 2.37 -22.92
CA ARG A 96 -10.94 3.34 -22.83
C ARG A 96 -11.71 3.29 -21.50
N GLU A 97 -11.84 2.10 -20.90
CA GLU A 97 -12.51 1.92 -19.59
C GLU A 97 -11.60 2.35 -18.44
N LEU A 98 -10.28 2.24 -18.62
CA LEU A 98 -9.27 2.63 -17.64
C LEU A 98 -9.20 4.15 -17.41
N HIS A 99 -9.30 4.95 -18.48
CA HIS A 99 -9.42 6.41 -18.36
C HIS A 99 -10.69 6.87 -17.64
N ARG A 100 -11.80 6.14 -17.83
CA ARG A 100 -13.05 6.45 -17.13
C ARG A 100 -12.93 6.16 -15.64
N ALA A 101 -12.20 5.09 -15.28
CA ALA A 101 -11.90 4.74 -13.91
C ALA A 101 -10.96 5.76 -13.24
N ASP A 102 -9.97 6.30 -13.95
CA ASP A 102 -9.08 7.36 -13.43
C ASP A 102 -9.86 8.64 -13.07
N SER A 103 -10.82 9.04 -13.91
CA SER A 103 -11.72 10.18 -13.64
C SER A 103 -12.80 9.91 -12.57
N LEU A 104 -13.06 8.65 -12.21
CA LEU A 104 -14.11 8.25 -11.27
C LEU A 104 -13.55 7.65 -9.97
N MET A 105 -12.24 7.77 -9.76
CA MET A 105 -11.59 7.24 -8.57
C MET A 105 -12.20 7.82 -7.29
N SER A 106 -12.43 6.94 -6.33
CA SER A 106 -12.86 7.35 -5.01
C SER A 106 -11.76 8.14 -4.29
N THR A 107 -12.18 9.04 -3.40
CA THR A 107 -11.26 9.89 -2.63
C THR A 107 -10.31 9.06 -1.78
N GLU A 108 -10.77 7.91 -1.27
CA GLU A 108 -9.97 6.96 -0.50
C GLU A 108 -8.86 6.34 -1.35
N ALA A 109 -9.15 5.95 -2.58
CA ALA A 109 -8.17 5.36 -3.49
C ALA A 109 -7.12 6.40 -3.94
N VAL A 110 -7.56 7.63 -4.26
CA VAL A 110 -6.64 8.74 -4.56
C VAL A 110 -5.70 9.02 -3.39
N SER A 111 -6.23 9.04 -2.16
CA SER A 111 -5.42 9.22 -0.97
C SER A 111 -4.43 8.07 -0.78
N ALA A 112 -4.84 6.81 -0.99
CA ALA A 112 -3.97 5.65 -0.88
C ALA A 112 -2.79 5.72 -1.86
N LEU A 113 -3.03 6.11 -3.12
CA LEU A 113 -1.98 6.28 -4.13
C LEU A 113 -1.01 7.41 -3.75
N LYS A 114 -1.52 8.57 -3.32
CA LYS A 114 -0.67 9.69 -2.86
C LYS A 114 0.19 9.30 -1.67
N SER A 115 -0.39 8.62 -0.69
CA SER A 115 0.34 8.11 0.47
C SER A 115 1.41 7.09 0.05
N ALA A 116 1.14 6.24 -0.94
CA ALA A 116 2.11 5.28 -1.48
C ALA A 116 3.36 5.98 -2.05
N VAL A 117 3.14 7.00 -2.90
CA VAL A 117 4.22 7.75 -3.53
C VAL A 117 5.08 8.43 -2.47
N LYS A 118 4.44 9.12 -1.52
CA LYS A 118 5.13 9.78 -0.41
C LYS A 118 5.93 8.78 0.44
N MET A 119 5.33 7.66 0.85
CA MET A 119 6.02 6.63 1.64
C MET A 119 7.27 6.08 0.94
N VAL A 120 7.17 5.80 -0.36
CA VAL A 120 8.31 5.28 -1.12
C VAL A 120 9.39 6.35 -1.34
N GLN A 121 9.00 7.60 -1.60
CA GLN A 121 9.95 8.73 -1.68
C GLN A 121 10.69 8.93 -0.37
N ASP A 122 9.98 8.99 0.75
CA ASP A 122 10.55 9.17 2.09
C ASP A 122 11.48 8.00 2.48
N PHE A 123 11.10 6.78 2.08
CA PHE A 123 11.94 5.59 2.27
C PHE A 123 13.26 5.68 1.48
N LEU A 124 13.19 6.01 0.20
CA LEU A 124 14.35 6.08 -0.69
C LEU A 124 15.25 7.30 -0.39
N ALA A 125 14.68 8.41 0.06
CA ALA A 125 15.44 9.56 0.54
C ALA A 125 16.14 9.26 1.89
N GLY A 126 15.61 8.29 2.65
CA GLY A 126 16.16 7.82 3.90
C GLY A 126 17.49 7.07 3.71
N ARG A 127 18.61 7.70 4.06
CA ARG A 127 19.98 7.18 3.96
C ARG A 127 20.36 5.99 4.87
N GLU A 128 19.41 5.30 5.50
CA GLU A 128 19.74 4.22 6.45
C GLU A 128 19.35 2.85 5.89
N GLU A 129 20.35 2.05 5.50
CA GLU A 129 20.20 0.62 5.17
C GLU A 129 19.49 -0.17 6.29
N ARG A 130 19.63 0.27 7.56
CA ARG A 130 18.95 -0.28 8.73
C ARG A 130 17.43 -0.07 8.77
N LYS A 131 16.86 0.77 7.88
CA LYS A 131 15.40 0.93 7.77
C LYS A 131 14.73 -0.33 7.27
N CYS A 132 15.40 -1.08 6.38
CA CYS A 132 14.87 -2.34 5.84
C CYS A 132 14.51 -3.34 6.94
N ASP A 133 15.27 -3.39 8.04
CA ASP A 133 15.07 -4.31 9.18
C ASP A 133 13.77 -4.07 9.97
N ARG A 134 13.12 -2.93 9.77
CA ARG A 134 11.83 -2.62 10.40
C ARG A 134 10.66 -2.67 9.44
N VAL A 135 10.93 -2.82 8.13
CA VAL A 135 9.87 -2.88 7.11
C VAL A 135 9.20 -4.24 7.06
N SER A 136 7.89 -4.25 7.24
CA SER A 136 7.05 -5.44 7.14
C SER A 136 6.93 -5.95 5.68
N PRO A 137 6.90 -7.28 5.43
CA PRO A 137 6.76 -7.82 4.09
C PRO A 137 5.41 -7.50 3.42
N PHE A 138 4.41 -7.07 4.19
CA PHE A 138 3.10 -6.66 3.64
C PHE A 138 3.19 -5.43 2.73
N ILE A 139 4.19 -4.56 2.93
CA ILE A 139 4.38 -3.39 2.05
C ILE A 139 4.72 -3.79 0.62
N LEU A 140 5.32 -4.97 0.42
CA LEU A 140 5.78 -5.42 -0.89
C LEU A 140 4.61 -5.59 -1.85
N HIS A 141 3.52 -6.18 -1.35
CA HIS A 141 2.31 -6.34 -2.14
C HIS A 141 1.68 -4.99 -2.48
N PHE A 142 1.65 -4.07 -1.52
CA PHE A 142 1.16 -2.71 -1.74
C PHE A 142 1.96 -1.97 -2.82
N ILE A 143 3.29 -1.98 -2.73
CA ILE A 143 4.18 -1.36 -3.73
C ILE A 143 3.96 -1.99 -5.10
N TYR A 144 3.90 -3.32 -5.17
CA TYR A 144 3.66 -4.03 -6.44
C TYR A 144 2.31 -3.67 -7.07
N MET A 145 1.24 -3.61 -6.26
CA MET A 145 -0.08 -3.22 -6.74
C MET A 145 -0.07 -1.81 -7.32
N VAL A 146 0.48 -0.84 -6.58
CA VAL A 146 0.54 0.55 -7.02
C VAL A 146 1.37 0.68 -8.30
N ALA A 147 2.53 0.03 -8.36
CA ALA A 147 3.37 0.04 -9.56
C ALA A 147 2.66 -0.57 -10.79
N THR A 148 1.91 -1.65 -10.58
CA THR A 148 1.10 -2.28 -11.63
C THR A 148 -0.04 -1.37 -12.10
N LEU A 149 -0.67 -0.63 -11.19
CA LEU A 149 -1.72 0.33 -11.54
C LEU A 149 -1.16 1.48 -12.38
N TYR A 150 -0.03 2.08 -11.97
CA TYR A 150 0.64 3.12 -12.77
C TYR A 150 1.02 2.61 -14.15
N LEU A 151 1.65 1.42 -14.26
CA LEU A 151 1.96 0.78 -15.54
C LEU A 151 0.74 0.62 -16.45
N ARG A 152 -0.41 0.24 -15.89
CA ARG A 152 -1.65 0.06 -16.67
C ARG A 152 -2.24 1.40 -17.07
N MET A 153 -2.31 2.37 -16.16
CA MET A 153 -2.86 3.72 -16.42
C MET A 153 -2.03 4.48 -17.47
N GLU A 154 -0.70 4.35 -17.43
CA GLU A 154 0.24 4.93 -18.39
C GLU A 154 0.13 4.39 -19.82
N ARG A 155 -0.60 3.28 -20.06
CA ARG A 155 -0.95 2.83 -21.43
C ARG A 155 -1.73 3.86 -22.24
N THR A 156 -2.17 4.93 -21.60
CA THR A 156 -3.26 5.77 -22.11
C THR A 156 -2.91 7.26 -22.17
N ASP A 157 -1.80 7.72 -21.56
CA ASP A 157 -1.40 9.14 -21.59
C ASP A 157 0.03 9.35 -22.14
N GLN A 158 0.24 10.43 -22.90
CA GLN A 158 1.44 10.65 -23.74
C GLN A 158 2.74 10.87 -22.94
N ARG A 159 3.62 9.86 -23.00
CA ARG A 159 5.11 9.79 -23.03
C ARG A 159 6.08 10.82 -22.41
N GLY A 160 5.66 11.90 -21.74
CA GLY A 160 6.58 12.97 -21.33
C GLY A 160 7.26 12.81 -19.96
N ALA A 161 6.52 12.43 -18.91
CA ALA A 161 7.00 12.40 -17.52
C ALA A 161 7.28 10.97 -16.99
N ILE A 162 7.34 10.01 -17.92
CA ILE A 162 7.02 8.58 -17.70
C ILE A 162 8.16 7.76 -17.07
N MET A 163 9.41 8.20 -17.14
CA MET A 163 10.55 7.37 -16.70
C MET A 163 10.88 7.50 -15.21
N ASP A 164 10.54 8.62 -14.56
CA ASP A 164 10.94 8.87 -13.17
C ASP A 164 10.04 8.15 -12.15
N GLN A 165 8.73 8.05 -12.43
CA GLN A 165 7.77 7.49 -11.47
C GLN A 165 7.71 5.96 -11.51
N GLN A 166 8.08 5.31 -12.61
CA GLN A 166 8.25 3.85 -12.62
C GLN A 166 9.55 3.39 -11.98
N ASP A 167 10.63 4.15 -12.19
CA ASP A 167 11.92 3.79 -11.63
C ASP A 167 11.90 3.82 -10.10
N ILE A 168 11.07 4.68 -9.50
CA ILE A 168 10.95 4.77 -8.04
C ILE A 168 10.43 3.46 -7.41
N TRP A 169 9.43 2.81 -8.02
CA TRP A 169 8.84 1.57 -7.50
C TRP A 169 9.81 0.40 -7.67
N LYS A 170 10.45 0.29 -8.84
CA LYS A 170 11.48 -0.74 -9.11
C LYS A 170 12.66 -0.58 -8.17
N ARG A 171 13.10 0.66 -7.93
CA ARG A 171 14.19 0.97 -6.99
C ARG A 171 13.80 0.59 -5.56
N ALA A 172 12.57 0.89 -5.12
CA ALA A 172 12.08 0.48 -3.80
C ALA A 172 12.07 -1.04 -3.63
N LEU A 173 11.54 -1.79 -4.60
CA LEU A 173 11.54 -3.27 -4.57
C LEU A 173 12.98 -3.83 -4.58
N ARG A 174 13.89 -3.21 -5.34
CA ARG A 174 15.30 -3.60 -5.37
C ARG A 174 15.97 -3.41 -4.01
N VAL A 175 15.77 -2.28 -3.33
CA VAL A 175 16.28 -2.06 -1.97
C VAL A 175 15.67 -3.07 -0.99
N LEU A 176 14.35 -3.28 -1.04
CA LEU A 176 13.66 -4.21 -0.15
C LEU A 176 14.04 -5.69 -0.42
N SER A 177 14.56 -6.01 -1.61
CA SER A 177 15.00 -7.36 -1.96
C SER A 177 16.21 -7.84 -1.16
N HIS A 178 16.99 -6.92 -0.58
CA HIS A 178 18.08 -7.27 0.33
C HIS A 178 17.59 -8.01 1.58
N ARG A 179 16.38 -7.68 2.05
CA ARG A 179 15.77 -8.34 3.22
C ARG A 179 14.74 -9.39 2.82
N TRP A 180 13.91 -9.08 1.85
CA TRP A 180 12.75 -9.88 1.51
C TRP A 180 12.88 -10.46 0.10
N SER A 181 13.12 -11.76 -0.01
CA SER A 181 13.20 -12.46 -1.31
C SER A 181 11.95 -12.23 -2.19
N ALA A 182 10.77 -12.12 -1.58
CA ALA A 182 9.52 -11.83 -2.30
C ALA A 182 9.57 -10.49 -3.07
N ALA A 183 10.35 -9.50 -2.62
CA ALA A 183 10.50 -8.23 -3.33
C ALA A 183 11.20 -8.41 -4.69
N GLY A 184 12.18 -9.32 -4.77
CA GLY A 184 12.83 -9.67 -6.04
C GLY A 184 11.88 -10.38 -7.02
N ALA A 185 10.99 -11.23 -6.50
CA ALA A 185 9.93 -11.85 -7.31
C ALA A 185 8.95 -10.81 -7.85
N TYR A 186 8.49 -9.87 -7.01
CA TYR A 186 7.63 -8.76 -7.45
C TYR A 186 8.31 -7.86 -8.47
N LEU A 187 9.61 -7.56 -8.31
CA LEU A 187 10.38 -6.79 -9.29
C LEU A 187 10.40 -7.50 -10.65
N THR A 188 10.67 -8.81 -10.66
CA THR A 188 10.68 -9.61 -11.90
C THR A 188 9.32 -9.62 -12.58
N LEU A 189 8.22 -9.75 -11.79
CA LEU A 189 6.86 -9.69 -12.33
C LEU A 189 6.56 -8.32 -12.95
N LEU A 190 6.98 -7.25 -12.27
CA LEU A 190 6.79 -5.88 -12.74
C LEU A 190 7.54 -5.61 -14.04
N GLU A 191 8.81 -6.03 -14.13
CA GLU A 191 9.63 -5.92 -15.35
C GLU A 191 9.02 -6.72 -16.51
N ARG A 192 8.48 -7.92 -16.24
CA ARG A 192 7.74 -8.69 -17.26
C ARG A 192 6.49 -7.96 -17.73
N HIS A 193 5.71 -7.38 -16.82
CA HIS A 193 4.52 -6.61 -17.18
C HIS A 193 4.86 -5.38 -18.05
N GLU A 194 5.98 -4.72 -17.79
CA GLU A 194 6.48 -3.63 -18.62
C GLU A 194 6.87 -4.13 -20.02
N VAL A 195 7.65 -5.22 -20.13
CA VAL A 195 8.06 -5.79 -21.42
C VAL A 195 6.86 -6.24 -22.25
N PHE A 196 5.91 -6.96 -21.65
CA PHE A 196 4.66 -7.34 -22.34
C PHE A 196 3.87 -6.11 -22.77
N THR A 197 3.88 -5.04 -21.97
CA THR A 197 3.23 -3.79 -22.36
C THR A 197 3.94 -3.14 -23.54
N LEU A 198 5.27 -3.20 -23.65
CA LEU A 198 6.01 -2.64 -24.78
C LEU A 198 5.88 -3.46 -26.08
N LEU A 199 5.80 -4.79 -25.98
CA LEU A 199 5.74 -5.70 -27.15
C LEU A 199 4.38 -5.70 -27.87
N VAL A 200 3.29 -5.39 -27.19
CA VAL A 200 1.94 -5.32 -27.80
C VAL A 200 1.78 -4.09 -28.72
N PHE A 201 2.77 -3.17 -28.74
CA PHE A 201 2.77 -1.97 -29.59
C PHE A 201 3.81 -2.00 -30.73
N GLN A 202 4.41 -3.16 -31.03
CA GLN A 202 5.14 -3.41 -32.29
C GLN A 202 4.25 -4.19 -33.26
#